data_AF-A0A9X3EHL1-F1
#
_entry.id   AF-A0A9X3EHL1-F1
#
_cell.length_a   1.000
_cell.length_b   1.000
_cell.length_c   1.000
_cell.angle_alpha   90.00
_cell.angle_beta   90.00
_cell.angle_gamma   90.00
#
_symmetry.space_group_name_H-M   'P 1'
#
loop_
_entity.id
_entity.type
_entity.pdbx_description
1 polymer ?
#
loop_
_entity_poly.entity_id
_entity_poly.type
_entity_poly.pdbx_seq_one_letter_code
_entity_poly.pdbx_strand_id
1 'polypeptide(L)' 'MSKLLRGAVAGVGAWKLGGGVIGTVLIFILLWMVLGNFDIFR' A
#
# COMPACT_ATOMS: atom_id res chain seq x y z
N MET A 1 10.75 11.97 -22.51
CA MET A 1 10.40 10.84 -21.61
C MET A 1 9.10 10.21 -22.11
N SER A 2 9.12 8.98 -22.60
CA SER A 2 7.90 8.31 -23.07
C SER A 2 6.90 8.14 -21.92
N LYS A 3 5.63 8.48 -22.14
CA LYS A 3 4.56 8.38 -21.13
C LYS A 3 4.41 6.94 -20.62
N LEU A 4 4.61 5.96 -21.50
CA LEU A 4 4.54 4.54 -21.19
C LEU A 4 5.71 4.10 -20.30
N LEU A 5 6.93 4.55 -20.62
CA LEU A 5 8.12 4.22 -19.83
C LEU A 5 8.02 4.78 -18.40
N ARG A 6 7.48 6.00 -18.25
CA ARG A 6 7.24 6.60 -16.93
C ARG A 6 6.21 5.81 -16.11
N GLY A 7 5.14 5.34 -16.74
CA GLY A 7 4.12 4.50 -16.09
C GLY A 7 4.68 3.15 -15.65
N ALA A 8 5.48 2.51 -16.50
CA ALA A 8 6.12 1.23 -16.18
C ALA A 8 7.09 1.37 -14.99
N VAL A 9 7.96 2.38 -14.99
CA VAL A 9 8.90 2.63 -13.89
C VAL A 9 8.16 2.99 -12.60
N ALA A 10 7.07 3.76 -12.67
CA ALA A 10 6.23 4.07 -11.51
C ALA A 10 5.55 2.82 -10.94
N GLY A 11 5.02 1.94 -11.80
CA GLY A 11 4.41 0.68 -11.38
C GLY A 11 5.41 -0.28 -10.74
N VAL A 12 6.60 -0.43 -11.33
CA VAL A 12 7.69 -1.25 -10.76
C VAL A 12 8.19 -0.66 -9.44
N GLY A 13 8.34 0.66 -9.35
CA GLY A 13 8.72 1.34 -8.11
C GLY A 13 7.69 1.14 -6.99
N ALA A 14 6.40 1.29 -7.30
CA ALA A 14 5.31 1.06 -6.34
C ALA A 14 5.27 -0.40 -5.85
N TRP A 15 5.50 -1.36 -6.74
CA TRP A 15 5.54 -2.77 -6.35
C TRP A 15 6.77 -3.11 -5.50
N LYS A 16 7.95 -2.61 -5.86
CA LYS A 16 9.20 -2.92 -5.15
C LYS A 16 9.32 -2.23 -3.78
N LEU A 17 8.76 -1.03 -3.62
CA LEU A 17 8.87 -0.24 -2.37
C LEU A 17 7.74 -0.47 -1.38
N GLY A 18 6.58 -0.95 -1.83
CA GLY A 18 5.41 -1.06 -0.96
C GLY A 18 4.45 -2.19 -1.32
N GLY A 19 4.87 -3.17 -2.13
CA GLY A 19 3.99 -4.28 -2.55
C GLY A 19 2.83 -3.85 -3.45
N GLY A 20 2.82 -2.60 -3.93
CA GLY A 20 1.73 -2.03 -4.72
C GLY A 20 0.40 -2.04 -3.97
N VAL A 21 -0.67 -2.40 -4.68
CA VAL A 21 -2.03 -2.45 -4.11
C VAL A 21 -2.13 -3.46 -2.96
N ILE A 22 -1.41 -4.57 -3.04
CA ILE A 22 -1.46 -5.64 -2.04
C ILE A 22 -0.89 -5.15 -0.70
N GLY A 23 0.25 -4.46 -0.72
CA GLY A 23 0.83 -3.91 0.50
C GLY A 23 -0.05 -2.86 1.16
N THR A 24 -0.69 -1.99 0.38
CA THR A 24 -1.67 -1.04 0.92
C THR A 24 -2.84 -1.75 1.60
N VAL A 25 -3.46 -2.73 0.94
CA VAL A 25 -4.58 -3.50 1.54
C VAL A 25 -4.15 -4.19 2.84
N LEU A 26 -2.96 -4.79 2.87
CA LEU A 26 -2.41 -5.42 4.08
C LEU A 26 -2.22 -4.42 5.22
N ILE A 27 -1.69 -3.22 4.93
CA ILE A 27 -1.53 -2.15 5.93
C ILE A 27 -2.90 -1.72 6.49
N PHE A 28 -3.91 -1.56 5.63
CA PHE A 28 -5.26 -1.20 6.07
C PHE A 28 -5.90 -2.26 6.97
N ILE A 29 -5.75 -3.55 6.63
CA ILE A 29 -6.22 -4.66 7.49
C ILE A 29 -5.49 -4.65 8.82
N LEU A 30 -4.16 -4.47 8.81
CA LEU A 30 -3.36 -4.43 10.03
C LEU A 30 -3.76 -3.26 10.92
N LEU A 31 -3.95 -2.07 10.35
CA LEU A 31 -4.46 -0.90 11.08
C LEU A 31 -5.85 -1.14 11.65
N TRP A 32 -6.77 -1.74 10.87
CA TRP A 32 -8.10 -2.08 11.35
C TRP A 32 -8.05 -3.08 12.51
N MET A 33 -7.20 -4.10 12.42
CA MET A 33 -7.00 -5.06 13.52
C MET A 33 -6.42 -4.39 14.75
N VAL A 34 -5.36 -3.58 14.63
CA VAL A 34 -4.77 -2.87 15.77
C VAL A 34 -5.82 -1.97 16.42
N LEU A 35 -6.53 -1.20 15.62
CA LEU A 35 -7.51 -0.26 16.11
C LEU A 35 -8.72 -0.95 16.79
N GLY A 36 -9.19 -2.06 16.23
CA GLY A 36 -10.29 -2.85 16.79
C GLY A 36 -9.88 -3.66 18.03
N ASN A 37 -8.62 -4.10 18.14
CA ASN A 37 -8.14 -4.86 19.31
C ASN A 37 -7.71 -3.97 20.46
N PHE A 38 -7.21 -2.76 20.19
CA PHE A 38 -6.71 -1.85 21.24
C PHE A 38 -7.77 -0.89 21.79
N ASP A 39 -9.04 -1.02 21.38
CA ASP A 39 -10.17 -0.17 21.82
C ASP A 39 -9.84 1.35 21.76
N ILE A 40 -8.97 1.75 20.83
CA ILE A 40 -8.38 3.11 20.74
C ILE A 40 -9.47 4.17 20.45
N PHE A 41 -10.60 3.75 19.89
CA PHE A 41 -11.72 4.61 19.52
C PHE A 41 -13.01 4.35 20.30
N ARG A 42 -12.92 3.78 21.51
CA ARG A 42 -14.04 3.73 22.45
C ARG A 42 -13.97 4.83 23.50
#